data_AF-A0A7U9P000-F1
#
_entry.id   AF-A0A7U9P000-F1
#
_cell.length_a   1.000
_cell.length_b   1.000
_cell.length_c   1.000
_cell.angle_alpha   90.00
_cell.angle_beta   90.00
_cell.angle_gamma   90.00
#
_symmetry.space_group_name_H-M   'P 1'
#
loop_
_entity.id
_entity.type
_entity.pdbx_description
1 polymer ?
#
loop_
_entity_poly.entity_id
_entity_poly.type
_entity_poly.pdbx_seq_one_letter_code
_entity_poly.pdbx_strand_id
1 'polypeptide(L)' 'MIQARNQLLAEAAKSPALNMVRPNGMNDEPQFQILIDDEKVQALKLSMSDVDNIMSAAWGSMYVNDFNDRGRVKKVYI' A
#
# COMPACT_ATOMS: atom_id res chain seq x y z
N MET A 1 -9.84 2.44 15.40
CA MET A 1 -10.19 3.81 14.96
C MET A 1 -11.50 3.87 14.17
N ILE A 2 -11.72 3.00 13.17
CA ILE A 2 -12.97 2.93 12.37
C ILE A 2 -14.22 2.83 13.26
N GLN A 3 -14.18 1.99 14.30
CA GLN A 3 -15.33 1.75 15.18
C GLN A 3 -15.73 2.99 15.99
N ALA A 4 -14.76 3.70 16.57
CA ALA A 4 -15.00 4.95 17.30
C ALA A 4 -15.53 6.07 16.38
N ARG A 5 -14.98 6.18 15.16
CA ARG A 5 -15.50 7.08 14.12
C ARG A 5 -16.96 6.77 13.81
N ASN A 6 -17.28 5.50 13.60
CA ASN A 6 -18.64 5.07 13.26
C ASN A 6 -19.62 5.36 14.41
N GLN A 7 -19.19 5.18 15.67
CA GLN A 7 -20.00 5.54 16.83
C GLN A 7 -20.26 7.04 16.91
N LEU A 8 -19.24 7.88 16.69
CA LEU A 8 -19.41 9.34 16.64
C LEU A 8 -20.39 9.76 15.53
N LEU A 9 -20.25 9.19 14.33
CA LEU A 9 -21.16 9.49 13.20
C LEU A 9 -22.59 9.06 13.51
N ALA A 10 -22.78 7.91 14.18
CA ALA A 10 -24.10 7.43 14.59
C ALA A 10 -24.75 8.36 15.63
N GLU A 11 -23.99 8.89 16.59
CA GLU A 11 -24.51 9.87 17.54
C GLU A 11 -24.76 11.24 16.90
N ALA A 12 -23.86 11.69 16.01
CA ALA A 12 -24.02 12.94 15.28
C ALA A 12 -25.28 12.95 14.39
N ALA A 13 -25.64 11.79 13.81
CA ALA A 13 -26.85 11.63 13.01
C ALA A 13 -28.15 11.82 13.81
N LYS A 14 -28.11 11.69 15.14
CA LYS A 14 -29.27 11.91 16.02
C LYS A 14 -29.44 13.37 16.43
N SER A 15 -28.44 14.22 16.19
CA SER A 15 -28.47 15.62 16.62
C SER A 15 -29.07 16.50 15.52
N PRO A 16 -30.23 17.16 15.77
CA PRO A 16 -30.84 18.07 14.80
C PRO A 16 -30.02 19.36 14.59
N ALA A 17 -29.03 19.63 15.43
CA ALA A 17 -28.11 20.77 15.29
C ALA A 17 -27.01 20.52 14.25
N LEU A 18 -26.79 19.28 13.84
CA LEU A 18 -25.72 18.87 12.93
C LEU A 18 -26.30 18.47 11.57
N ASN A 19 -25.66 18.92 10.49
CA ASN A 19 -26.07 18.60 9.12
C ASN A 19 -24.88 18.10 8.31
N MET A 20 -25.13 17.08 7.47
CA MET A 20 -24.15 16.48 6.54
C MET A 20 -22.82 16.04 7.17
N VAL A 21 -22.86 15.49 8.39
CA VAL A 21 -21.67 14.94 9.04
C VAL A 21 -21.23 13.67 8.31
N ARG A 22 -20.03 13.70 7.74
CA ARG A 22 -19.48 12.60 6.93
C ARG A 22 -17.97 12.47 7.12
N PRO A 23 -17.40 11.25 6.97
CA PRO A 23 -15.96 11.08 6.92
C PRO A 23 -15.41 11.70 5.62
N ASN A 24 -14.26 12.38 5.71
CA ASN A 24 -13.55 12.93 4.56
C ASN A 24 -12.54 11.93 3.94
N GLY A 25 -12.22 10.86 4.67
CA GLY A 25 -11.29 9.81 4.23
C GLY A 25 -12.00 8.64 3.55
N MET A 26 -11.21 7.72 3.02
CA MET A 26 -11.68 6.46 2.44
C MET A 26 -11.98 5.43 3.55
N ASN A 27 -12.81 4.45 3.23
CA ASN A 27 -13.00 3.27 4.07
C ASN A 27 -11.91 2.24 3.77
N ASP A 28 -11.83 1.22 4.63
CA ASP A 28 -10.96 0.08 4.37
C ASP A 28 -11.41 -0.64 3.11
N GLU A 29 -10.46 -1.02 2.28
CA GLU A 29 -10.68 -1.79 1.05
C GLU A 29 -9.96 -3.14 1.15
N PRO A 30 -10.41 -4.18 0.41
CA PRO A 30 -9.69 -5.44 0.34
C PRO A 30 -8.25 -5.23 -0.15
N GLN A 31 -7.30 -5.85 0.54
CA GLN A 31 -5.89 -5.85 0.17
C GLN A 31 -5.39 -7.28 0.00
N PHE A 32 -4.41 -7.47 -0.88
CA PHE A 32 -3.74 -8.76 -1.02
C PHE A 32 -2.59 -8.84 -0.03
N GLN A 33 -2.73 -9.68 1.00
CA GLN A 33 -1.70 -9.89 2.01
C GLN A 33 -0.77 -11.02 1.57
N ILE A 34 0.52 -10.72 1.50
CA ILE A 34 1.56 -11.70 1.19
C ILE A 34 2.30 -12.02 2.48
N LEU A 35 2.37 -13.31 2.80
CA LEU A 35 3.08 -13.84 3.96
C LEU A 35 4.30 -14.61 3.46
N ILE A 36 5.48 -14.22 3.93
CA ILE A 36 6.74 -14.88 3.61
C ILE A 36 7.10 -15.83 4.75
N ASP A 37 7.55 -17.03 4.39
CA ASP A 37 8.03 -18.04 5.32
C ASP A 37 9.56 -17.92 5.46
N ASP A 38 9.99 -17.27 6.54
CA ASP A 38 11.41 -17.01 6.81
C ASP A 38 12.21 -18.30 7.01
N GLU A 39 11.62 -19.34 7.61
CA GLU A 39 12.27 -20.63 7.81
C GLU A 39 12.54 -21.30 6.45
N LYS A 40 11.56 -21.23 5.54
CA LYS A 40 11.71 -21.78 4.20
C LYS A 40 12.73 -21.03 3.36
N VAL A 41 12.77 -19.69 3.45
CA VAL A 41 13.77 -18.85 2.79
C VAL A 41 15.19 -19.27 3.22
N GLN A 42 15.41 -19.43 4.51
CA GLN A 42 16.71 -19.87 5.06
C GLN A 42 17.04 -21.31 4.65
N ALA A 43 16.08 -22.23 4.74
CA ALA A 43 16.27 -23.63 4.35
C ALA A 43 16.65 -23.79 2.87
N LEU A 44 16.14 -22.92 2.01
CA LEU A 44 16.47 -22.85 0.59
C LEU A 44 17.73 -22.03 0.29
N LYS A 45 18.40 -21.48 1.31
CA LYS A 45 19.59 -20.62 1.20
C LYS A 45 19.34 -19.36 0.35
N LEU A 46 18.11 -18.85 0.37
CA LEU A 46 17.77 -17.57 -0.23
C LEU A 46 18.06 -16.44 0.77
N SER A 47 18.40 -15.25 0.29
CA SER A 47 18.50 -14.08 1.14
C SER A 47 17.15 -13.39 1.26
N MET A 48 16.79 -12.91 2.46
CA MET A 48 15.55 -12.16 2.65
C MET A 48 15.55 -10.86 1.83
N SER A 49 16.72 -10.23 1.67
CA SER A 49 16.89 -9.05 0.82
C SER A 49 16.54 -9.33 -0.65
N ASP A 50 16.87 -10.52 -1.18
CA ASP A 50 16.51 -10.86 -2.56
C ASP A 50 15.00 -11.07 -2.69
N VAL A 51 14.36 -11.68 -1.69
CA VAL A 51 12.90 -11.82 -1.64
C VAL A 51 12.23 -10.44 -1.65
N ASP A 52 12.64 -9.54 -0.77
CA ASP A 52 12.08 -8.19 -0.68
C ASP A 52 12.29 -7.37 -1.97
N ASN A 53 13.47 -7.46 -2.58
CA ASN A 53 13.79 -6.79 -3.84
C ASN A 53 12.91 -7.30 -4.99
N ILE A 54 12.75 -8.62 -5.11
CA ILE A 54 11.92 -9.22 -6.15
C ILE A 54 10.45 -8.87 -5.93
N MET A 55 9.96 -8.94 -4.69
CA MET A 55 8.58 -8.57 -4.38
C MET A 55 8.31 -7.09 -4.71
N SER A 56 9.25 -6.21 -4.41
CA SER A 56 9.15 -4.77 -4.71
C SER A 56 9.16 -4.48 -6.21
N ALA A 57 10.00 -5.17 -6.98
CA ALA A 57 10.08 -5.00 -8.43
C ALA A 57 8.96 -5.72 -9.21
N ALA A 58 8.42 -6.82 -8.68
CA ALA A 58 7.36 -7.58 -9.36
C ALA A 58 5.96 -6.99 -9.16
N TRP A 59 5.71 -6.37 -7.99
CA TRP A 59 4.40 -5.83 -7.61
C TRP A 59 4.36 -4.31 -7.54
N GLY A 60 5.53 -3.67 -7.50
CA GLY A 60 5.71 -2.24 -7.64
C GLY A 60 6.58 -1.94 -8.85
N SER A 61 6.64 -0.67 -9.23
CA SER A 61 7.57 -0.24 -10.26
C SER A 61 8.85 0.27 -9.60
N MET A 62 9.99 -0.32 -9.92
CA MET A 62 11.28 0.04 -9.38
C MET A 62 12.07 0.88 -10.39
N TYR A 63 12.44 2.10 -10.00
CA TYR A 63 13.37 2.91 -10.76
C TYR A 63 14.76 2.29 -10.71
N VAL A 64 15.38 2.10 -11.87
CA VAL A 64 16.73 1.52 -11.97
C VAL A 64 17.76 2.59 -12.27
N ASN A 65 17.56 3.32 -13.36
CA ASN A 65 18.47 4.34 -13.85
C ASN A 65 17.80 5.19 -14.95
N ASP A 66 18.59 6.04 -15.60
CA ASP A 66 18.17 6.84 -16.74
C ASP A 66 18.78 6.33 -18.06
N PHE A 67 18.06 6.53 -19.17
CA PHE A 67 18.53 6.27 -20.53
C PHE A 67 18.22 7.45 -21.46
N ASN A 68 18.93 7.54 -22.60
CA ASN A 68 18.71 8.57 -23.60
C ASN A 68 17.76 8.09 -24.71
N ASP A 69 16.57 8.69 -24.80
CA ASP A 69 15.66 8.53 -25.94
C ASP A 69 15.74 9.76 -26.84
N ARG A 70 16.46 9.65 -27.96
CA ARG A 70 16.56 10.68 -29.01
C ARG A 70 16.93 12.09 -28.49
N GLY A 71 17.90 12.14 -27.58
CA GLY A 71 18.40 13.39 -27.00
C GLY A 71 17.68 13.83 -25.73
N ARG A 72 16.69 13.07 -25.25
CA ARG A 72 16.00 13.32 -23.98
C ARG A 72 16.27 12.19 -22.98
N VAL A 73 16.81 12.57 -21.82
CA VAL A 73 16.99 11.65 -20.70
C VAL A 73 15.62 11.25 -20.14
N LYS A 74 15.40 9.95 -19.98
CA LYS A 74 14.18 9.32 -19.45
C LYS A 74 14.53 8.24 -18.43
N LYS A 75 13.60 7.98 -17.51
CA LYS A 75 13.75 6.95 -16.47
C LYS A 75 13.47 5.55 -17.02
N VAL A 76 14.24 4.57 -16.56
CA VAL A 76 13.99 3.14 -16.72
C VAL A 76 13.32 2.62 -15.45
N TYR A 77 12.24 1.87 -15.65
CA TYR A 77 11.50 1.18 -14.61
C TYR A 77 11.38 -0.31 -14.96
N ILE A 78 11.38 -1.15 -13.94
CA ILE A 78 10.96 -2.56 -13.99
C ILE A 78 9.79 -2.76 -13.04
#